data_AF-W1PKX0-F1
#
_entry.id   AF-W1PKX0-F1
#
_cell.length_a   1.000
_cell.length_b   1.000
_cell.length_c   1.000
_cell.angle_alpha   90.00
_cell.angle_beta   90.00
_cell.angle_gamma   90.00
#
_symmetry.space_group_name_H-M   'P 1'
#
loop_
_entity.id
_entity.type
_entity.pdbx_description
1 polymer ?
#
loop_
_entity_poly.entity_id
_entity_poly.type
_entity_poly.pdbx_seq_one_letter_code
_entity_poly.pdbx_strand_id
1 'polypeptide(L)'
;MAAMAAAPALIIPSVPSRPKLLQPSLFKGNAVSPSAKLSLRRNPQNFRPIVCRTAPAPPLAPTGRFRLNNLGPQPGSRKRQKRKGRGIAAGQGNSCGFGMRGQKSRSGPGVRAGFEGGQMPLYRRIPKLRGIAGGMHAGRPKFVPVNLKDIEAAGFKEGDEVSLESLKTKGLINPSGRERRLPLKILGEGELSAKLSIKARAFSASAKEKLESAGCTLTVLPGRKKWVKPSVAKNMTRADEYFAKKRAAAAEQGSA
;
A
#
# COMPACT_ATOMS: atom_id res chain seq x y z
N MET A 1 -54.17 17.78 22.05
CA MET A 1 -54.23 16.95 20.84
C MET A 1 -53.35 17.59 19.76
N ALA A 2 -52.07 17.23 19.71
CA ALA A 2 -51.12 17.74 18.73
C ALA A 2 -50.75 16.60 17.77
N ALA A 3 -51.06 16.79 16.49
CA ALA A 3 -50.90 15.79 15.46
C ALA A 3 -49.42 15.57 15.11
N MET A 4 -48.96 14.32 15.23
CA MET A 4 -47.65 13.86 14.73
C MET A 4 -47.74 13.70 13.20
N ALA A 5 -46.94 14.47 12.47
CA ALA A 5 -46.74 14.27 11.04
C ALA A 5 -45.69 13.18 10.81
N ALA A 6 -46.12 12.05 10.23
CA ALA A 6 -45.26 10.94 9.82
C ALA A 6 -44.60 11.24 8.47
N ALA A 7 -43.26 11.14 8.42
CA ALA A 7 -42.49 11.26 7.18
C ALA A 7 -42.47 9.91 6.40
N PRO A 8 -42.55 9.92 5.06
CA PRO A 8 -42.55 8.69 4.26
C PRO A 8 -41.14 8.09 4.11
N ALA A 9 -41.04 6.78 4.36
CA ALA A 9 -39.83 5.99 4.19
C ALA A 9 -39.49 5.78 2.70
N LEU A 10 -38.36 6.34 2.25
CA LEU A 10 -37.76 6.05 0.96
C LEU A 10 -37.00 4.73 1.02
N ILE A 11 -37.52 3.72 0.32
CA ILE A 11 -36.88 2.41 0.11
C ILE A 11 -35.80 2.55 -0.96
N ILE A 12 -34.53 2.44 -0.56
CA ILE A 12 -33.37 2.45 -1.46
C ILE A 12 -33.10 1.01 -1.92
N PRO A 13 -33.08 0.68 -3.22
CA PRO A 13 -32.72 -0.67 -3.68
C PRO A 13 -31.23 -0.95 -3.47
N SER A 14 -30.93 -2.10 -2.87
CA SER A 14 -29.58 -2.58 -2.56
C SER A 14 -28.83 -3.00 -3.82
N VAL A 15 -27.65 -2.40 -4.05
CA VAL A 15 -26.75 -2.74 -5.15
C VAL A 15 -25.87 -3.94 -4.74
N PRO A 16 -25.81 -5.04 -5.51
CA PRO A 16 -24.92 -6.15 -5.21
C PRO A 16 -23.44 -5.77 -5.47
N SER A 17 -22.59 -6.00 -4.46
CA SER A 17 -21.16 -5.71 -4.48
C SER A 17 -20.39 -6.67 -5.41
N ARG A 18 -19.55 -6.11 -6.30
CA ARG A 18 -18.65 -6.88 -7.17
C ARG A 18 -17.47 -7.48 -6.36
N PRO A 19 -17.07 -8.74 -6.59
CA PRO A 19 -15.87 -9.29 -5.97
C PRO A 19 -14.60 -8.67 -6.58
N LYS A 20 -13.69 -8.22 -5.71
CA LYS A 20 -12.36 -7.69 -6.08
C LYS A 20 -11.47 -8.82 -6.61
N LEU A 21 -10.95 -8.68 -7.82
CA LEU A 21 -9.86 -9.51 -8.35
C LEU A 21 -8.56 -9.13 -7.62
N LEU A 22 -8.00 -10.05 -6.83
CA LEU A 22 -6.64 -9.96 -6.31
C LEU A 22 -5.66 -10.34 -7.42
N GLN A 23 -4.74 -9.44 -7.75
CA GLN A 23 -3.53 -9.80 -8.50
C GLN A 23 -2.47 -10.36 -7.55
N PRO A 24 -1.72 -11.41 -7.93
CA PRO A 24 -0.54 -11.83 -7.17
C PRO A 24 0.65 -10.90 -7.48
N SER A 25 1.23 -10.31 -6.43
CA SER A 25 2.48 -9.56 -6.47
C SER A 25 3.67 -10.49 -6.67
N LEU A 26 4.58 -10.12 -7.59
CA LEU A 26 5.84 -10.80 -7.82
C LEU A 26 6.72 -10.84 -6.56
N PHE A 27 7.31 -12.01 -6.36
CA PHE A 27 8.32 -12.37 -5.36
C PHE A 27 9.50 -11.37 -5.31
N LYS A 28 9.88 -10.97 -4.09
CA LYS A 28 11.24 -10.55 -3.75
C LYS A 28 12.02 -11.80 -3.32
N GLY A 29 12.99 -12.21 -4.12
CA GLY A 29 13.96 -13.26 -3.80
C GLY A 29 15.34 -12.65 -3.58
N ASN A 30 16.02 -13.11 -2.53
CA ASN A 30 17.37 -12.71 -2.12
C ASN A 30 18.41 -13.07 -3.19
N ALA A 31 19.31 -12.13 -3.47
CA ALA A 31 20.47 -12.33 -4.33
C ALA A 31 21.62 -12.96 -3.53
N VAL A 32 22.09 -14.13 -3.97
CA VAL A 32 23.44 -14.64 -3.72
C VAL A 32 24.08 -14.74 -5.10
N SER A 33 25.16 -13.99 -5.31
CA SER A 33 25.88 -13.90 -6.59
C SER A 33 26.98 -14.96 -6.69
N PRO A 34 27.03 -15.78 -7.75
CA PRO A 34 28.26 -16.38 -8.20
C PRO A 34 28.79 -15.59 -9.42
N SER A 35 30.06 -15.19 -9.32
CA SER A 35 30.82 -14.55 -10.40
C SER A 35 31.17 -15.60 -11.45
N ALA A 36 30.56 -15.51 -12.64
CA ALA A 36 30.99 -16.24 -13.82
C ALA A 36 31.30 -15.23 -14.93
N LYS A 37 32.59 -15.06 -15.24
CA LYS A 37 33.07 -14.27 -16.38
C LYS A 37 32.68 -14.99 -17.67
N LEU A 38 31.54 -14.61 -18.26
CA LEU A 38 31.18 -15.03 -19.61
C LEU A 38 31.90 -14.12 -20.62
N SER A 39 32.94 -14.65 -21.29
CA SER A 39 33.55 -13.98 -22.44
C SER A 39 32.70 -14.25 -23.69
N LEU A 40 31.85 -13.30 -24.04
CA LEU A 40 31.10 -13.33 -25.29
C LEU A 40 32.04 -12.93 -26.45
N ARG A 41 32.64 -13.92 -27.11
CA ARG A 41 33.15 -13.72 -28.48
C ARG A 41 31.96 -13.47 -29.40
N ARG A 42 31.80 -12.24 -29.88
CA ARG A 42 30.83 -11.90 -30.92
C ARG A 42 31.35 -12.48 -32.25
N ASN A 43 30.61 -13.43 -32.80
CA ASN A 43 30.82 -13.95 -34.15
C ASN A 43 30.21 -12.94 -35.16
N PRO A 44 30.99 -12.27 -36.02
CA PRO A 44 30.48 -11.24 -36.92
C PRO A 44 30.09 -11.84 -38.28
N GLN A 45 29.17 -12.79 -38.31
CA GLN A 45 28.62 -13.33 -39.56
C GLN A 45 27.17 -13.78 -39.32
N ASN A 46 26.25 -12.82 -39.32
CA ASN A 46 24.83 -12.97 -39.71
C ASN A 46 24.07 -11.66 -39.43
N PHE A 47 24.40 -10.61 -40.19
CA PHE A 47 23.50 -9.47 -40.34
C PHE A 47 22.31 -9.94 -41.19
N ARG A 48 21.20 -10.32 -40.55
CA ARG A 48 19.92 -10.39 -41.26
C ARG A 48 19.41 -8.95 -41.42
N PRO A 49 19.02 -8.52 -42.63
CA PRO A 49 18.43 -7.19 -42.79
C PRO A 49 17.15 -7.12 -41.95
N ILE A 50 17.09 -6.13 -41.08
CA ILE A 50 15.84 -5.74 -40.41
C ILE A 50 14.96 -5.17 -41.52
N VAL A 51 14.12 -6.01 -42.10
CA VAL A 51 12.99 -5.52 -42.88
C VAL A 51 12.08 -4.86 -41.86
N CYS A 52 12.19 -3.53 -41.74
CA CYS A 52 11.18 -2.71 -41.06
C CYS A 52 9.86 -2.96 -41.79
N ARG A 53 9.08 -3.93 -41.31
CA ARG A 53 7.66 -4.01 -41.65
C ARG A 53 7.08 -2.68 -41.20
N THR A 54 6.82 -1.80 -42.14
CA THR A 54 6.01 -0.61 -41.95
C THR A 54 4.76 -1.05 -41.20
N ALA A 55 4.62 -0.62 -39.94
CA ALA A 55 3.41 -0.86 -39.19
C ALA A 55 2.25 -0.34 -40.06
N PRO A 56 1.19 -1.13 -40.31
CA PRO A 56 0.05 -0.62 -41.04
C PRO A 56 -0.46 0.63 -40.32
N ALA A 57 -0.63 1.71 -41.09
CA ALA A 57 -1.12 2.98 -40.56
C ALA A 57 -2.37 2.74 -39.69
N PRO A 58 -2.47 3.37 -38.50
CA PRO A 58 -3.67 3.23 -37.67
C PRO A 58 -4.88 3.61 -38.53
N PRO A 59 -5.97 2.82 -38.50
CA PRO A 59 -7.14 3.11 -39.32
C PRO A 59 -7.61 4.54 -39.03
N LEU A 60 -7.77 5.31 -40.11
CA LEU A 60 -8.21 6.70 -40.11
C LEU A 60 -9.40 6.84 -39.13
N ALA A 61 -9.25 7.66 -38.09
CA ALA A 61 -10.33 7.88 -37.13
C ALA A 61 -11.58 8.36 -37.89
N PRO A 62 -12.78 7.81 -37.63
CA PRO A 62 -13.97 8.19 -38.37
C PRO A 62 -14.22 9.68 -38.15
N THR A 63 -14.12 10.47 -39.21
CA THR A 63 -14.35 11.92 -39.25
C THR A 63 -15.85 12.27 -39.16
N GLY A 64 -16.68 11.33 -38.72
CA GLY A 64 -18.12 11.45 -38.63
C GLY A 64 -18.60 11.82 -37.23
N ARG A 65 -19.63 12.68 -37.16
CA ARG A 65 -20.35 13.03 -35.93
C ARG A 65 -20.77 11.77 -35.17
N PHE A 66 -20.49 11.70 -33.86
CA PHE A 66 -20.93 10.59 -33.01
C PHE A 66 -22.46 10.48 -33.02
N ARG A 67 -22.94 9.31 -33.46
CA ARG A 67 -24.34 8.89 -33.49
C ARG A 67 -24.38 7.46 -32.95
N LEU A 68 -25.52 7.03 -32.40
CA LEU A 68 -25.64 5.73 -31.74
C LEU A 68 -25.26 4.53 -32.63
N ASN A 69 -25.44 4.65 -33.95
CA ASN A 69 -25.09 3.65 -34.96
C ASN A 69 -23.57 3.58 -35.26
N ASN A 70 -22.80 4.61 -34.91
CA ASN A 70 -21.37 4.72 -35.24
C ASN A 70 -20.47 4.55 -34.00
N LEU A 71 -21.03 4.22 -32.85
CA LEU A 71 -20.28 3.93 -31.63
C LEU A 71 -19.87 2.45 -31.61
N GLY A 72 -18.59 2.20 -31.33
CA GLY A 72 -18.05 0.86 -31.16
C GLY A 72 -17.00 0.84 -30.04
N PRO A 73 -16.81 -0.30 -29.36
CA PRO A 73 -15.71 -0.43 -28.41
C PRO A 73 -14.36 -0.44 -29.13
N GLN A 74 -13.32 0.04 -28.45
CA GLN A 74 -11.94 -0.07 -28.95
C GLN A 74 -11.58 -1.54 -29.24
N PRO A 75 -10.89 -1.85 -30.36
CA PRO A 75 -10.47 -3.22 -30.67
C PRO A 75 -9.71 -3.83 -29.48
N GLY A 76 -10.10 -5.06 -29.11
CA GLY A 76 -9.51 -5.78 -27.97
C GLY A 76 -10.11 -5.46 -26.59
N SER A 77 -10.92 -4.40 -26.45
CA SER A 77 -11.60 -4.07 -25.19
C SER A 77 -12.59 -5.17 -24.76
N ARG A 78 -13.37 -5.70 -25.71
CA ARG A 78 -14.35 -6.78 -25.47
C ARG A 78 -13.97 -8.00 -26.28
N LYS A 79 -13.51 -9.06 -25.61
CA LYS A 79 -13.23 -10.37 -26.22
C LYS A 79 -14.47 -11.24 -26.16
N ARG A 80 -14.85 -11.88 -27.28
CA ARG A 80 -15.97 -12.84 -27.30
C ARG A 80 -15.64 -14.03 -26.40
N GLN A 81 -16.57 -14.41 -25.53
CA GLN A 81 -16.39 -15.58 -24.65
C GLN A 81 -16.49 -16.88 -25.45
N LYS A 82 -15.71 -17.89 -25.04
CA LYS A 82 -15.76 -19.23 -25.63
C LYS A 82 -17.02 -19.97 -25.15
N ARG A 83 -17.93 -20.29 -26.06
CA ARG A 83 -19.10 -21.13 -25.81
C ARG A 83 -18.68 -22.60 -25.95
N LYS A 84 -18.40 -23.26 -24.83
CA LYS A 84 -17.96 -24.66 -24.80
C LYS A 84 -19.10 -25.61 -25.22
N GLY A 85 -18.76 -26.78 -25.77
CA GLY A 85 -19.74 -27.80 -26.17
C GLY A 85 -20.56 -27.42 -27.40
N ARG A 86 -19.96 -26.74 -28.39
CA ARG A 86 -20.61 -26.31 -29.63
C ARG A 86 -19.81 -26.75 -30.87
N GLY A 87 -19.68 -28.06 -31.04
CA GLY A 87 -18.91 -28.67 -32.13
C GLY A 87 -17.40 -28.55 -31.97
N ILE A 88 -16.66 -29.39 -32.70
CA ILE A 88 -15.19 -29.48 -32.59
C ILE A 88 -14.51 -28.28 -33.25
N ALA A 89 -15.06 -27.79 -34.38
CA ALA A 89 -14.52 -26.65 -35.12
C ALA A 89 -14.43 -25.35 -34.29
N ALA A 90 -15.29 -25.18 -33.28
CA ALA A 90 -15.23 -24.04 -32.35
C ALA A 90 -14.09 -24.15 -31.30
N GLY A 91 -13.38 -25.27 -31.25
CA GLY A 91 -12.16 -25.51 -30.46
C GLY A 91 -12.37 -26.23 -29.12
N GLN A 92 -13.51 -26.08 -28.45
CA GLN A 92 -13.79 -26.72 -27.15
C GLN A 92 -15.09 -27.53 -27.21
N GLY A 93 -15.16 -28.44 -28.19
CA GLY A 93 -16.33 -29.26 -28.52
C GLY A 93 -16.55 -30.43 -27.57
N ASN A 94 -15.95 -31.58 -27.89
CA ASN A 94 -16.26 -32.87 -27.27
C ASN A 94 -16.11 -32.89 -25.74
N SER A 95 -14.88 -32.68 -25.23
CA SER A 95 -14.60 -32.72 -23.78
C SER A 95 -14.63 -31.35 -23.09
N CYS A 96 -14.96 -30.28 -23.82
CA CYS A 96 -14.96 -28.90 -23.30
C CYS A 96 -13.62 -28.45 -22.64
N GLY A 97 -12.52 -29.17 -22.93
CA GLY A 97 -11.18 -28.95 -22.37
C GLY A 97 -10.90 -29.65 -21.05
N PHE A 98 -11.81 -30.53 -20.58
CA PHE A 98 -11.65 -31.25 -19.31
C PHE A 98 -10.95 -32.62 -19.47
N GLY A 99 -10.74 -33.09 -20.70
CA GLY A 99 -10.10 -34.38 -20.98
C GLY A 99 -11.06 -35.56 -20.84
N MET A 100 -10.51 -36.72 -20.47
CA MET A 100 -11.27 -37.96 -20.26
C MET A 100 -11.99 -37.92 -18.89
N ARG A 101 -12.55 -39.06 -18.48
CA ARG A 101 -13.31 -39.20 -17.22
C ARG A 101 -12.35 -39.10 -16.03
N GLY A 102 -12.63 -38.18 -15.11
CA GLY A 102 -11.90 -38.05 -13.84
C GLY A 102 -12.60 -37.10 -12.89
N GLN A 103 -12.14 -36.98 -11.65
CA GLN A 103 -12.80 -36.13 -10.65
C GLN A 103 -12.92 -34.66 -11.10
N LYS A 104 -11.91 -34.12 -11.80
CA LYS A 104 -11.90 -32.75 -12.33
C LYS A 104 -12.83 -32.52 -13.54
N SER A 105 -13.31 -33.60 -14.17
CA SER A 105 -14.21 -33.53 -15.32
C SER A 105 -15.70 -33.68 -14.93
N ARG A 106 -15.99 -34.00 -13.67
CA ARG A 106 -17.36 -34.13 -13.17
C ARG A 106 -17.93 -32.78 -12.76
N SER A 107 -19.25 -32.64 -12.84
CA SER A 107 -19.96 -31.48 -12.32
C SER A 107 -19.92 -31.45 -10.79
N GLY A 108 -19.71 -30.27 -10.21
CA GLY A 108 -19.74 -30.06 -8.76
C GLY A 108 -18.50 -29.32 -8.26
N PRO A 109 -18.42 -29.05 -6.94
CA PRO A 109 -17.23 -28.50 -6.31
C PRO A 109 -16.03 -29.42 -6.55
N GLY A 110 -14.93 -28.85 -7.01
CA GLY A 110 -13.67 -29.57 -7.10
C GLY A 110 -13.07 -29.87 -5.74
N VAL A 111 -11.88 -30.46 -5.77
CA VAL A 111 -11.05 -30.65 -4.59
C VAL A 111 -10.68 -29.28 -3.99
N ARG A 112 -10.71 -29.16 -2.65
CA ARG A 112 -10.36 -27.91 -1.94
C ARG A 112 -8.95 -27.45 -2.31
N ALA A 113 -8.78 -26.16 -2.55
CA ALA A 113 -7.46 -25.57 -2.80
C ALA A 113 -6.50 -25.87 -1.63
N GLY A 114 -5.31 -26.40 -1.96
CA GLY A 114 -4.32 -26.84 -0.97
C GLY A 114 -4.50 -28.26 -0.45
N PHE A 115 -5.34 -29.10 -1.05
CA PHE A 115 -5.37 -30.55 -0.78
C PHE A 115 -4.41 -31.31 -1.70
N GLU A 116 -3.61 -32.20 -1.11
CA GLU A 116 -2.51 -32.92 -1.77
C GLU A 116 -2.79 -34.44 -1.84
N GLY A 117 -4.04 -34.85 -2.11
CA GLY A 117 -4.36 -36.27 -2.37
C GLY A 117 -4.37 -37.18 -1.13
N GLY A 118 -4.55 -36.62 0.07
CA GLY A 118 -4.49 -37.37 1.34
C GLY A 118 -3.14 -37.25 2.06
N GLN A 119 -2.09 -36.79 1.37
CA GLN A 119 -0.85 -36.37 2.01
C GLN A 119 -1.13 -35.17 2.94
N MET A 120 -0.45 -35.10 4.09
CA MET A 120 -0.55 -33.93 4.99
C MET A 120 -0.22 -32.65 4.19
N PRO A 121 -1.15 -31.68 4.06
CA PRO A 121 -0.90 -30.51 3.23
C PRO A 121 0.22 -29.60 3.73
N LEU A 122 0.84 -28.83 2.84
CA LEU A 122 1.91 -27.88 3.17
C LEU A 122 1.57 -26.92 4.31
N TYR A 123 0.36 -26.34 4.31
CA TYR A 123 -0.08 -25.39 5.34
C TYR A 123 -0.25 -26.03 6.72
N ARG A 124 -0.23 -27.38 6.83
CA ARG A 124 -0.19 -28.12 8.09
C ARG A 124 1.23 -28.55 8.48
N ARG A 125 2.11 -28.79 7.49
CA ARG A 125 3.51 -29.17 7.74
C ARG A 125 4.32 -28.02 8.31
N ILE A 126 4.02 -26.80 7.89
CA ILE A 126 4.73 -25.59 8.32
C ILE A 126 4.14 -25.09 9.66
N PRO A 127 4.97 -24.75 10.67
CA PRO A 127 4.48 -24.16 11.90
C PRO A 127 3.83 -22.80 11.66
N LYS A 128 2.87 -22.44 12.52
CA LYS A 128 2.21 -21.12 12.46
C LYS A 128 3.23 -19.99 12.69
N LEU A 129 2.93 -18.82 12.12
CA LEU A 129 3.74 -17.62 12.32
C LEU A 129 3.85 -17.24 13.81
N ARG A 130 5.02 -16.73 14.19
CA ARG A 130 5.30 -16.26 15.56
C ARG A 130 4.30 -15.18 15.97
N GLY A 131 3.91 -15.17 17.24
CA GLY A 131 2.91 -14.26 17.80
C GLY A 131 1.46 -14.66 17.47
N ILE A 132 1.15 -14.93 16.21
CA ILE A 132 -0.20 -15.34 15.77
C ILE A 132 -0.59 -16.68 16.41
N ALA A 133 0.35 -17.62 16.47
CA ALA A 133 0.12 -18.94 17.07
C ALA A 133 -0.34 -18.87 18.54
N GLY A 134 0.15 -17.88 19.30
CA GLY A 134 -0.19 -17.66 20.71
C GLY A 134 -1.28 -16.62 20.94
N GLY A 135 -1.96 -16.14 19.90
CA GLY A 135 -3.05 -15.15 20.04
C GLY A 135 -2.58 -13.71 20.29
N MET A 136 -1.28 -13.40 20.13
CA MET A 136 -0.78 -12.03 20.27
C MET A 136 -1.30 -11.15 19.13
N HIS A 137 -1.79 -9.95 19.49
CA HIS A 137 -2.29 -8.99 18.50
C HIS A 137 -1.21 -8.55 17.52
N ALA A 138 -1.56 -8.51 16.22
CA ALA A 138 -0.65 -8.03 15.18
C ALA A 138 -0.30 -6.55 15.38
N GLY A 139 0.98 -6.22 15.23
CA GLY A 139 1.47 -4.85 15.21
C GLY A 139 0.82 -4.08 14.07
N ARG A 140 0.17 -2.96 14.38
CA ARG A 140 -0.46 -2.07 13.40
C ARG A 140 0.24 -0.72 13.36
N PRO A 141 0.22 -0.01 12.21
CA PRO A 141 0.83 1.31 12.12
C PRO A 141 0.17 2.28 13.11
N LYS A 142 1.02 3.07 13.77
CA LYS A 142 0.65 4.07 14.79
C LYS A 142 0.77 5.51 14.28
N PHE A 143 1.39 5.71 13.12
CA PHE A 143 1.65 7.00 12.52
C PHE A 143 1.36 6.93 11.03
N VAL A 144 1.11 8.08 10.42
CA VAL A 144 1.19 8.26 8.97
C VAL A 144 2.63 8.66 8.64
N PRO A 145 3.43 7.79 8.01
CA PRO A 145 4.81 8.12 7.64
C PRO A 145 4.84 8.98 6.38
N VAL A 146 5.67 10.02 6.38
CA VAL A 146 5.96 10.85 5.22
C VAL A 146 7.47 11.08 5.14
N ASN A 147 8.04 10.90 3.95
CA ASN A 147 9.46 11.11 3.70
C ASN A 147 9.74 12.55 3.24
N LEU A 148 10.99 12.99 3.35
CA LEU A 148 11.41 14.32 2.87
C LEU A 148 11.31 14.44 1.34
N LYS A 149 11.60 13.36 0.60
CA LYS A 149 11.42 13.29 -0.87
C LYS A 149 10.02 13.71 -1.32
N ASP A 150 9.01 13.25 -0.59
CA ASP A 150 7.61 13.53 -0.94
C ASP A 150 7.25 15.00 -0.68
N ILE A 151 7.87 15.60 0.34
CA ILE A 151 7.69 17.00 0.69
C ILE A 151 8.38 17.89 -0.36
N GLU A 152 9.59 17.55 -0.79
CA GLU A 152 10.26 18.23 -1.90
C GLU A 152 9.43 18.17 -3.18
N ALA A 153 8.93 16.99 -3.54
CA ALA A 153 8.12 16.78 -4.75
C ALA A 153 6.79 17.58 -4.75
N ALA A 154 6.26 17.90 -3.57
CA ALA A 154 5.05 18.73 -3.45
C ALA A 154 5.28 20.24 -3.64
N GLY A 155 6.52 20.67 -3.87
CA GLY A 155 6.84 22.07 -4.17
C GLY A 155 6.30 23.03 -3.10
N PHE A 156 6.61 22.79 -1.83
CA PHE A 156 6.36 23.78 -0.79
C PHE A 156 7.26 25.00 -0.99
N LYS A 157 6.68 26.20 -0.83
CA LYS A 157 7.43 27.45 -0.85
C LYS A 157 8.10 27.65 0.49
N GLU A 158 9.16 28.46 0.51
CA GLU A 158 9.82 28.82 1.76
C GLU A 158 8.83 29.50 2.71
N GLY A 159 8.81 29.05 3.97
CA GLY A 159 7.88 29.49 5.00
C GLY A 159 6.56 28.72 5.08
N ASP A 160 6.24 27.85 4.11
CA ASP A 160 5.00 27.06 4.14
C ASP A 160 4.96 26.11 5.35
N GLU A 161 3.75 25.94 5.90
CA GLU A 161 3.51 25.02 7.00
C GLU A 161 3.21 23.60 6.50
N VAL A 162 4.03 22.62 6.92
CA VAL A 162 3.81 21.20 6.67
C VAL A 162 3.06 20.59 7.85
N SER A 163 1.75 20.45 7.68
CA SER A 163 0.84 19.80 8.64
C SER A 163 0.04 18.66 7.98
N LEU A 164 -0.70 17.88 8.79
CA LEU A 164 -1.63 16.86 8.25
C LEU A 164 -2.70 17.44 7.32
N GLU A 165 -3.07 18.70 7.50
CA GLU A 165 -4.10 19.36 6.69
C GLU A 165 -3.49 19.85 5.38
N SER A 166 -2.35 20.54 5.44
CA SER A 166 -1.60 20.99 4.27
C SER A 166 -1.27 19.83 3.31
N LEU A 167 -0.86 18.69 3.86
CA LEU A 167 -0.52 17.49 3.09
C LEU A 167 -1.75 16.82 2.44
N LYS A 168 -2.94 16.98 3.01
CA LYS A 168 -4.19 16.52 2.39
C LYS A 168 -4.62 17.45 1.26
N THR A 169 -4.53 18.76 1.47
CA THR A 169 -4.91 19.77 0.46
C THR A 169 -4.08 19.63 -0.80
N LYS A 170 -2.77 19.35 -0.66
CA LYS A 170 -1.88 19.05 -1.79
C LYS A 170 -2.06 17.64 -2.38
N GLY A 171 -2.90 16.79 -1.79
CA GLY A 171 -3.15 15.43 -2.25
C GLY A 171 -2.00 14.44 -2.03
N LEU A 172 -0.96 14.82 -1.26
CA LEU A 172 0.15 13.91 -0.91
C LEU A 172 -0.31 12.77 -0.01
N ILE A 173 -1.25 13.04 0.91
CA ILE A 173 -1.82 12.04 1.79
C ILE A 173 -3.33 12.02 1.59
N ASN A 174 -3.87 10.84 1.34
CA ASN A 174 -5.31 10.59 1.37
C ASN A 174 -5.66 9.58 2.48
N PRO A 175 -5.64 10.01 3.77
CA PRO A 175 -5.79 9.08 4.87
C PRO A 175 -7.24 8.59 4.96
N SER A 176 -7.40 7.27 5.00
CA SER A 176 -8.71 6.61 5.02
C SER A 176 -8.94 5.79 6.30
N GLY A 177 -10.21 5.71 6.73
CA GLY A 177 -10.62 4.89 7.88
C GLY A 177 -9.80 5.13 9.14
N ARG A 178 -8.96 4.16 9.49
CA ARG A 178 -8.07 4.17 10.67
C ARG A 178 -7.03 5.28 10.62
N GLU A 179 -6.47 5.56 9.44
CA GLU A 179 -5.35 6.49 9.26
C GLU A 179 -5.74 7.93 9.58
N ARG A 180 -7.02 8.29 9.45
CA ARG A 180 -7.54 9.62 9.81
C ARG A 180 -7.32 9.98 11.28
N ARG A 181 -7.26 8.97 12.16
CA ARG A 181 -7.01 9.13 13.60
C ARG A 181 -5.53 9.08 13.96
N LEU A 182 -4.66 8.76 13.00
CA LEU A 182 -3.24 8.61 13.24
C LEU A 182 -2.53 9.97 13.13
N PRO A 183 -1.55 10.23 14.02
CA PRO A 183 -0.68 11.39 13.91
C PRO A 183 0.37 11.25 12.79
N LEU A 184 0.88 12.38 12.32
CA LEU A 184 1.96 12.46 11.34
C LEU A 184 3.33 12.13 11.96
N LYS A 185 4.13 11.35 11.24
CA LYS A 185 5.54 11.15 11.53
C LYS A 185 6.38 11.43 10.28
N ILE A 186 7.42 12.24 10.45
CA ILE A 186 8.37 12.58 9.38
C ILE A 186 9.57 11.63 9.44
N LEU A 187 9.95 11.11 8.30
CA LEU A 187 11.07 10.20 8.08
C LEU A 187 12.13 10.87 7.19
N GLY A 188 13.40 10.55 7.42
CA GLY A 188 14.55 11.27 6.86
C GLY A 188 15.04 10.79 5.49
N GLU A 189 14.20 10.11 4.70
CA GLU A 189 14.57 9.70 3.35
C GLU A 189 14.40 10.89 2.40
N GLY A 190 15.49 11.35 1.77
CA GLY A 190 15.49 12.51 0.86
C GLY A 190 16.38 13.68 1.28
N GLU A 191 16.51 14.60 0.31
CA GLU A 191 16.96 15.99 0.44
C GLU A 191 15.90 16.82 1.18
N LEU A 192 16.21 18.00 1.72
CA LEU A 192 15.24 19.10 1.77
C LEU A 192 16.01 20.41 1.70
N SER A 193 15.86 21.13 0.57
CA SER A 193 16.51 22.43 0.36
C SER A 193 15.66 23.63 0.84
N ALA A 194 14.34 23.47 0.91
CA ALA A 194 13.42 24.54 1.29
C ALA A 194 13.31 24.70 2.82
N LYS A 195 13.29 25.94 3.30
CA LYS A 195 13.03 26.27 4.71
C LYS A 195 11.54 26.20 5.00
N LEU A 196 11.11 25.16 5.70
CA LEU A 196 9.70 24.89 6.01
C LEU A 196 9.43 24.90 7.52
N SER A 197 8.18 25.19 7.90
CA SER A 197 7.72 25.03 9.28
C SER A 197 6.94 23.71 9.41
N ILE A 198 7.52 22.72 10.10
CA ILE A 198 6.98 21.36 10.11
C ILE A 198 6.27 21.08 11.44
N LYS A 199 4.94 20.87 11.37
CA LYS A 199 4.07 20.52 12.50
C LYS A 199 3.74 19.03 12.44
N ALA A 200 4.50 18.22 13.17
CA ALA A 200 4.29 16.78 13.26
C ALA A 200 4.37 16.28 14.71
N ARG A 201 3.88 15.06 14.98
CA ARG A 201 3.93 14.51 16.35
C ARG A 201 5.26 13.82 16.65
N ALA A 202 5.90 13.26 15.63
CA ALA A 202 7.15 12.54 15.79
C ALA A 202 8.06 12.74 14.57
N PHE A 203 9.36 12.72 14.83
CA PHE A 203 10.41 12.81 13.83
C PHE A 203 11.40 11.66 14.06
N SER A 204 11.89 11.00 13.01
CA SER A 204 13.04 10.12 13.13
C SER A 204 14.32 10.92 13.45
N ALA A 205 15.31 10.30 14.10
CA ALA A 205 16.58 10.96 14.41
C ALA A 205 17.22 11.59 13.16
N SER A 206 17.38 10.82 12.09
CA SER A 206 17.91 11.30 10.81
C SER A 206 17.05 12.36 10.12
N ALA A 207 15.75 12.46 10.45
CA ALA A 207 14.93 13.54 9.92
C ALA A 207 15.18 14.85 10.69
N LYS A 208 15.34 14.79 12.02
CA LYS A 208 15.64 15.97 12.83
C LYS A 208 16.96 16.61 12.39
N GLU A 209 18.02 15.80 12.29
CA GLU A 209 19.36 16.27 11.88
C GLU A 209 19.33 16.98 10.52
N LYS A 210 18.67 16.39 9.52
CA LYS A 210 18.55 16.98 8.19
C LYS A 210 17.71 18.25 8.17
N LEU A 211 16.61 18.27 8.91
CA LEU A 211 15.72 19.43 8.96
C LEU A 211 16.34 20.59 9.74
N GLU A 212 17.08 20.32 10.81
CA GLU A 212 17.85 21.31 11.56
C GLU A 212 18.99 21.87 10.69
N SER A 213 19.69 21.01 9.94
CA SER A 213 20.74 21.43 8.98
C SER A 213 20.19 22.32 7.86
N ALA A 214 18.96 22.04 7.40
CA ALA A 214 18.26 22.87 6.42
C ALA A 214 17.69 24.17 7.02
N GLY A 215 17.79 24.39 8.33
CA GLY A 215 17.25 25.56 9.01
C GLY A 215 15.71 25.59 9.09
N CYS A 216 15.07 24.42 9.09
CA CYS A 216 13.61 24.31 9.22
C CYS A 216 13.16 24.45 10.68
N THR A 217 11.96 25.00 10.89
CA THR A 217 11.37 25.11 12.23
C THR A 217 10.58 23.84 12.56
N LEU A 218 10.98 23.13 13.62
CA LEU A 218 10.35 21.87 14.04
C LEU A 218 9.39 22.10 15.21
N THR A 219 8.08 21.93 14.98
CA THR A 219 7.07 21.99 16.05
C THR A 219 6.54 20.58 16.35
N VAL A 220 6.84 20.07 17.55
CA VAL A 220 6.34 18.78 18.03
C VAL A 220 4.97 18.95 18.68
N LEU A 221 3.92 18.39 18.07
CA LEU A 221 2.56 18.47 18.60
C LEU A 221 2.38 17.58 19.85
N PRO A 222 1.75 18.08 20.93
CA PRO A 222 1.51 17.29 22.13
C PRO A 222 0.56 16.12 21.86
N GLY A 223 0.86 14.98 22.49
CA GLY A 223 0.01 13.80 22.41
C GLY A 223 -1.20 13.89 23.32
N ARG A 224 -2.17 12.98 23.13
CA ARG A 224 -3.24 12.77 24.11
C ARG A 224 -2.64 12.38 25.46
N LYS A 225 -3.01 13.12 26.51
CA LYS A 225 -2.57 12.87 27.88
C LYS A 225 -3.03 11.48 28.34
N LYS A 226 -2.08 10.68 28.85
CA LYS A 226 -2.41 9.40 29.47
C LYS A 226 -2.95 9.67 30.87
N TRP A 227 -4.10 9.09 31.20
CA TRP A 227 -4.63 9.16 32.56
C TRP A 227 -3.75 8.33 33.51
N VAL A 228 -3.45 8.90 34.66
CA VAL A 228 -2.60 8.28 35.70
C VAL A 228 -3.29 8.49 37.05
N LYS A 229 -3.28 7.44 37.89
CA LYS A 229 -3.82 7.51 39.25
C LYS A 229 -3.03 8.52 40.10
N PRO A 230 -3.65 9.27 41.01
CA PRO A 230 -2.95 10.28 41.83
C PRO A 230 -1.78 9.71 42.65
N SER A 231 -1.90 8.50 43.19
CA SER A 231 -0.81 7.84 43.92
C SER A 231 0.42 7.59 43.04
N VAL A 232 0.22 7.15 41.80
CA VAL A 232 1.30 6.94 40.84
C VAL A 232 1.93 8.28 40.46
N ALA A 233 1.14 9.34 40.31
CA ALA A 233 1.67 10.68 40.07
C ALA A 233 2.58 11.16 41.21
N LYS A 234 2.17 10.97 42.47
CA LYS A 234 3.01 11.30 43.64
C LYS A 234 4.32 10.50 43.67
N ASN A 235 4.28 9.23 43.28
CA ASN A 235 5.49 8.41 43.21
C ASN A 235 6.46 8.89 42.12
N MET A 236 5.93 9.34 40.97
CA MET A 236 6.76 9.93 39.92
C MET A 236 7.39 11.25 40.38
N THR A 237 6.62 12.16 40.99
CA THR A 237 7.17 13.44 41.47
C THR A 237 8.24 13.24 42.54
N ARG A 238 8.03 12.29 43.47
CA ARG A 238 9.04 11.92 44.47
C ARG A 238 10.34 11.42 43.83
N ALA A 239 10.26 10.64 42.75
CA ALA A 239 11.43 10.18 42.02
C ALA A 239 12.14 11.35 41.31
N ASP A 240 11.38 12.24 40.65
CA ASP A 240 11.91 13.42 39.99
C ASP A 240 12.64 14.34 40.97
N GLU A 241 12.05 14.58 42.15
CA GLU A 241 12.67 15.35 43.24
C GLU A 241 13.97 14.71 43.73
N TYR A 242 14.00 13.38 43.90
CA TYR A 242 15.21 12.66 44.30
C TYR A 242 16.34 12.83 43.29
N PHE A 243 16.05 12.66 41.99
CA PHE A 243 17.04 12.84 40.94
C PHE A 243 17.48 14.30 40.78
N ALA A 244 16.57 15.27 40.94
CA ALA A 244 16.90 16.68 40.92
C ALA A 244 17.87 17.04 42.05
N LYS A 245 17.59 16.60 43.27
CA LYS A 245 18.47 16.78 44.43
C LYS A 245 19.84 16.14 44.21
N LYS A 246 19.87 14.91 43.69
CA LYS A 246 21.13 14.18 43.45
C LYS A 246 21.96 14.83 42.33
N ARG A 247 21.33 15.31 41.25
CA ARG A 247 22.02 16.04 40.18
C ARG A 247 22.56 17.38 40.67
N ALA A 248 21.82 18.09 41.52
CA ALA A 248 22.29 19.34 42.12
C ALA A 248 23.51 19.09 43.03
N ALA A 249 23.43 18.13 43.95
CA ALA A 249 24.56 17.76 44.80
C ALA A 249 25.79 17.29 44.02
N ALA A 250 25.59 16.55 42.92
CA ALA A 250 26.69 16.13 42.04
C ALA A 250 27.27 17.31 41.23
N ALA A 251 26.45 18.30 40.85
CA ALA A 251 26.93 19.50 40.17
C ALA A 251 27.77 20.39 41.10
N GLU A 252 27.37 20.52 42.37
CA GLU A 252 28.13 21.27 43.39
C GLU A 252 29.47 20.60 43.73
N GLN A 253 29.55 19.26 43.71
CA GLN A 253 30.80 18.53 43.92
C GLN A 253 31.72 18.49 42.69
N GLY A 254 31.21 18.76 41.49
CA GLY A 254 31.99 18.77 40.24
C GLY A 254 32.57 20.15 39.87
N SER A 255 32.23 21.20 40.64
CA SER A 255 32.73 22.58 40.46
C SER A 255 33.82 23.00 41.46
N ALA A 256 34.28 22.07 42.29
CA ALA A 256 35.45 22.20 43.18
C ALA A 256 36.59 21.34 42.64
#